data_AF-A0A4R9JQ07-F1
#
_entry.id   AF-A0A4R9JQ07-F1
#
_cell.length_a   1.000
_cell.length_b   1.000
_cell.length_c   1.000
_cell.angle_alpha   90.00
_cell.angle_beta   90.00
_cell.angle_gamma   90.00
#
_symmetry.space_group_name_H-M   'P 1'
#
loop_
_entity.id
_entity.type
_entity.pdbx_description
1 polymer ?
#
loop_
_entity_poly.entity_id
_entity_poly.type
_entity_poly.pdbx_seq_one_letter_code
_entity_poly.pdbx_strand_id
1 'polypeptide(L)'
;MKQYIIFIGILFLVQCATDLRQVPPPTINGNPDRTKTNLNLVIGKFEILSADRGVYTDAWRRALKGHFQSAALFANVLNELEPDSSKEFYTIDIEMKTTYQDKYNWWYSWPAIYPLIAIWPIQYRDGDYSVEFQYKLYLNKNLVKEERIIKKGSANEFLYGFYKVRNFQRMIEETNLEAVNTCIKSIETSL
;
A
#
# COMPACT_ATOMS: atom_id res chain seq x y z
N MET A 1 22.54 33.28 24.66
CA MET A 1 21.38 32.52 25.18
C MET A 1 20.19 32.46 24.21
N LYS A 2 19.69 33.58 23.63
CA LYS A 2 18.52 33.56 22.70
C LYS A 2 18.69 32.66 21.45
N GLN A 3 19.88 32.53 20.89
CA GLN A 3 20.15 31.70 19.69
C GLN A 3 20.04 30.19 19.95
N TYR A 4 20.39 29.71 21.15
CA TYR A 4 20.30 28.28 21.48
C TYR A 4 18.85 27.82 21.65
N ILE A 5 17.95 28.71 22.08
CA ILE A 5 16.51 28.42 22.22
C ILE A 5 15.88 28.15 20.84
N ILE A 6 16.30 28.89 19.81
CA ILE A 6 15.83 28.69 18.43
C ILE A 6 16.31 27.33 17.89
N PHE A 7 17.57 26.95 18.16
CA PHE A 7 18.12 25.66 17.75
C PHE A 7 17.44 24.47 18.44
N ILE A 8 17.09 24.60 19.73
CA ILE A 8 16.33 23.59 20.48
C ILE A 8 14.89 23.49 19.94
N GLY A 9 14.27 24.61 19.57
CA GLY A 9 12.94 24.61 18.95
C GLY A 9 12.89 23.88 17.60
N ILE A 10 13.95 23.98 16.79
CA ILE A 10 14.05 23.28 15.50
C ILE A 10 14.21 21.77 15.69
N LEU A 11 14.92 21.32 16.74
CA LEU A 11 15.09 19.89 17.03
C LEU A 11 13.77 19.18 17.38
N PHE A 12 12.79 19.88 17.98
CA PHE A 12 11.46 19.33 18.26
C PHE A 12 10.55 19.21 17.02
N LEU A 13 10.90 19.87 15.91
CA LEU A 13 10.10 19.85 14.67
C LEU A 13 10.49 18.70 13.73
N VAL A 14 11.57 17.96 14.00
CA VAL A 14 11.97 16.80 13.21
C VAL A 14 11.19 15.57 13.69
N GLN A 15 9.89 15.53 13.39
CA GLN A 15 9.08 14.33 13.56
C GLN A 15 9.34 13.38 12.39
N CYS A 16 9.84 12.17 12.68
CA CYS A 16 9.97 11.11 11.70
C CYS A 16 8.58 10.47 11.50
N ALA A 17 7.81 11.01 10.55
CA ALA A 17 6.52 10.45 10.19
C ALA A 17 6.68 9.11 9.46
N THR A 18 5.80 8.15 9.74
CA THR A 18 5.75 6.91 8.97
C THR A 18 5.29 7.23 7.56
N ASP A 19 6.10 6.88 6.56
CA ASP A 19 5.70 7.01 5.16
C ASP A 19 4.65 5.95 4.80
N LEU A 20 3.42 6.41 4.55
CA LEU A 20 2.28 5.57 4.16
C LEU A 20 2.29 5.18 2.68
N ARG A 21 3.23 5.69 1.89
CA ARG A 21 3.29 5.49 0.44
C ARG A 21 4.00 4.21 0.03
N GLN A 22 4.04 3.21 0.91
CA GLN A 22 4.70 1.93 0.62
C GLN A 22 3.85 1.13 -0.39
N VAL A 23 4.27 1.18 -1.65
CA VAL A 23 3.68 0.41 -2.74
C VAL A 23 4.44 -0.91 -2.85
N PRO A 24 3.76 -2.06 -2.88
CA PRO A 24 4.44 -3.34 -2.99
C PRO A 24 5.19 -3.42 -4.33
N PRO A 25 6.45 -3.90 -4.33
CA PRO A 25 7.19 -4.11 -5.56
C PRO A 25 6.57 -5.27 -6.37
N PRO A 26 6.51 -5.17 -7.71
CA PRO A 26 5.99 -6.25 -8.53
C PRO A 26 6.89 -7.48 -8.42
N THR A 27 6.27 -8.66 -8.39
CA THR A 27 6.98 -9.94 -8.43
C THR A 27 7.67 -10.11 -9.78
N ILE A 28 9.02 -10.16 -9.79
CA ILE A 28 9.83 -10.15 -11.03
C ILE A 28 9.71 -11.49 -11.82
N ASN A 29 9.27 -12.57 -11.17
CA ASN A 29 9.24 -13.91 -11.76
C ASN A 29 7.81 -14.40 -11.95
N GLY A 30 7.16 -13.96 -13.02
CA GLY A 30 5.90 -14.55 -13.47
C GLY A 30 6.15 -15.84 -14.25
N ASN A 31 5.36 -16.89 -13.98
CA ASN A 31 5.41 -18.12 -14.77
C ASN A 31 4.59 -17.93 -16.05
N PRO A 32 5.21 -17.89 -17.24
CA PRO A 32 4.49 -17.69 -18.51
C PRO A 32 3.52 -18.82 -18.85
N ASP A 33 3.66 -20.01 -18.25
CA ASP A 33 2.79 -21.16 -18.51
C ASP A 33 1.41 -21.10 -17.81
N ARG A 34 1.07 -19.96 -17.16
CA ARG A 34 -0.18 -19.78 -16.41
C ARG A 34 -1.25 -18.94 -17.12
N THR A 35 -1.06 -18.59 -18.39
CA THR A 35 -2.08 -17.85 -19.16
C THR A 35 -3.39 -18.59 -19.23
N LYS A 36 -4.35 -18.15 -18.40
CA LYS A 36 -5.72 -18.67 -18.39
C LYS A 36 -6.56 -18.10 -19.52
N THR A 37 -6.26 -16.88 -19.97
CA THR A 37 -7.00 -16.22 -21.04
C THR A 37 -6.08 -15.62 -22.09
N ASN A 38 -6.52 -15.69 -23.35
CA ASN A 38 -5.85 -15.06 -24.50
C ASN A 38 -6.27 -13.59 -24.68
N LEU A 39 -7.12 -13.07 -23.79
CA LEU A 39 -7.62 -11.70 -23.85
C LEU A 39 -6.68 -10.75 -23.10
N ASN A 40 -6.65 -9.49 -23.52
CA ASN A 40 -5.89 -8.45 -22.85
C ASN A 40 -6.69 -7.88 -21.67
N LEU A 41 -5.98 -7.48 -20.62
CA LEU A 41 -6.52 -6.70 -19.51
C LEU A 41 -6.15 -5.23 -19.70
N VAL A 42 -7.13 -4.36 -19.53
CA VAL A 42 -6.95 -2.91 -19.59
C VAL A 42 -7.25 -2.34 -18.21
N ILE A 43 -6.30 -1.59 -17.65
CA ILE A 43 -6.52 -0.88 -16.39
C ILE A 43 -7.33 0.37 -16.72
N GLY A 44 -8.60 0.37 -16.31
CA GLY A 44 -9.52 1.48 -16.53
C GLY A 44 -9.36 2.55 -15.45
N LYS A 45 -10.45 2.83 -14.76
CA LYS A 45 -10.50 3.84 -13.70
C LYS A 45 -9.71 3.35 -12.48
N PHE A 46 -8.72 4.14 -12.06
CA PHE A 46 -7.91 3.85 -10.88
C PHE A 46 -7.94 5.02 -9.91
N GLU A 47 -8.62 4.87 -8.77
CA GLU A 47 -8.79 5.93 -7.78
C GLU A 47 -8.30 5.51 -6.39
N ILE A 48 -7.58 6.40 -5.71
CA ILE A 48 -7.20 6.24 -4.31
C ILE A 48 -7.89 7.32 -3.48
N LEU A 49 -8.72 6.91 -2.54
CA LEU A 49 -9.36 7.76 -1.54
C LEU A 49 -8.39 8.05 -0.39
N SER A 50 -7.37 8.86 -0.65
CA SER A 50 -6.43 9.39 0.37
C SER A 50 -6.29 10.91 0.24
N ALA A 51 -5.64 11.58 1.18
CA ALA A 51 -5.30 13.01 1.06
C ALA A 51 -4.20 13.25 -0.01
N ASP A 52 -3.30 12.27 -0.21
CA ASP A 52 -2.12 12.38 -1.08
C ASP A 52 -2.29 11.71 -2.45
N ARG A 53 -3.42 11.95 -3.12
CA ARG A 53 -3.88 11.12 -4.26
C ARG A 53 -2.91 11.05 -5.44
N GLY A 54 -2.43 12.20 -5.95
CA GLY A 54 -1.85 12.29 -7.29
C GLY A 54 -0.58 11.47 -7.54
N VAL A 55 0.45 11.62 -6.69
CA VAL A 55 1.72 10.88 -6.85
C VAL A 55 1.54 9.39 -6.53
N TYR A 56 0.63 9.09 -5.61
CA TYR A 56 0.39 7.75 -5.12
C TYR A 56 -0.40 6.89 -6.12
N THR A 57 -1.34 7.48 -6.88
CA THR A 57 -2.12 6.77 -7.91
C THR A 57 -1.27 6.20 -9.03
N ASP A 58 -0.29 6.95 -9.53
CA ASP A 58 0.55 6.49 -10.65
C ASP A 58 1.50 5.36 -10.24
N ALA A 59 2.06 5.46 -9.04
CA ALA A 59 2.93 4.42 -8.48
C ALA A 59 2.15 3.10 -8.31
N TRP A 60 0.92 3.18 -7.77
CA TRP A 60 0.05 2.04 -7.63
C TRP A 60 -0.41 1.45 -8.95
N ARG A 61 -0.77 2.29 -9.93
CA ARG A 61 -1.15 1.82 -11.27
C ARG A 61 -0.02 1.02 -11.91
N ARG A 62 1.22 1.49 -11.82
CA ARG A 62 2.40 0.77 -12.31
C ARG A 62 2.66 -0.52 -11.55
N ALA A 63 2.56 -0.51 -10.23
CA ALA A 63 2.76 -1.70 -9.41
C ALA A 63 1.70 -2.78 -9.70
N LEU A 64 0.42 -2.40 -9.77
CA LEU A 64 -0.66 -3.32 -10.12
C LEU A 64 -0.50 -3.89 -11.52
N LYS A 65 -0.14 -3.07 -12.50
CA LYS A 65 0.22 -3.54 -13.84
C LYS A 65 1.30 -4.62 -13.75
N GLY A 66 2.39 -4.35 -13.03
CA GLY A 66 3.46 -5.32 -12.83
C GLY A 66 2.99 -6.60 -12.14
N HIS A 67 2.14 -6.50 -11.11
CA HIS A 67 1.57 -7.69 -10.45
C HIS A 67 0.67 -8.51 -11.37
N PHE A 68 -0.23 -7.89 -12.16
CA PHE A 68 -1.05 -8.59 -13.13
C PHE A 68 -0.24 -9.23 -14.26
N GLN A 69 0.81 -8.55 -14.74
CA GLN A 69 1.75 -9.11 -15.71
C GLN A 69 2.49 -10.32 -15.12
N SER A 70 2.96 -10.20 -13.87
CA SER A 70 3.64 -11.31 -13.18
C SER A 70 2.72 -12.50 -12.87
N ALA A 71 1.44 -12.24 -12.63
CA ALA A 71 0.45 -13.31 -12.42
C ALA A 71 0.17 -14.10 -13.71
N ALA A 72 0.49 -13.52 -14.88
CA ALA A 72 0.31 -14.13 -16.19
C ALA A 72 -1.12 -14.67 -16.44
N LEU A 73 -2.16 -14.03 -15.90
CA LEU A 73 -3.57 -14.46 -16.10
C LEU A 73 -4.14 -14.07 -17.48
N PHE A 74 -3.58 -13.01 -18.07
CA PHE A 74 -4.02 -12.37 -19.31
C PHE A 74 -2.87 -12.34 -20.33
N ALA A 75 -3.19 -12.24 -21.61
CA ALA A 75 -2.19 -12.19 -22.68
C ALA A 75 -1.29 -10.95 -22.56
N ASN A 76 -1.88 -9.79 -22.32
CA ASN A 76 -1.16 -8.56 -22.01
C ASN A 76 -1.95 -7.69 -21.03
N VAL A 77 -1.24 -6.81 -20.31
CA VAL A 77 -1.84 -5.78 -19.45
C VAL A 77 -1.49 -4.41 -20.00
N LEU A 78 -2.50 -3.65 -20.40
CA LEU A 78 -2.40 -2.35 -21.06
C LEU A 78 -3.01 -1.25 -20.19
N ASN A 79 -2.51 -0.01 -20.35
CA ASN A 79 -3.11 1.16 -19.70
C ASN A 79 -4.16 1.82 -20.60
N GLU A 80 -4.02 1.68 -21.90
CA GLU A 80 -4.88 2.27 -22.92
C GLU A 80 -5.08 1.23 -24.03
N LEU A 81 -6.28 1.22 -24.62
CA LEU A 81 -6.57 0.44 -25.82
C LEU A 81 -6.14 1.21 -27.06
N GLU A 82 -5.61 0.49 -28.04
CA GLU A 82 -5.49 1.04 -29.38
C GLU A 82 -6.89 1.31 -29.96
N PRO A 83 -7.11 2.48 -30.59
CA PRO A 83 -8.44 2.93 -31.03
C PRO A 83 -9.12 2.01 -32.05
N ASP A 84 -8.36 1.14 -32.74
CA ASP A 84 -8.87 0.21 -33.77
C ASP A 84 -8.92 -1.26 -33.31
N SER A 85 -8.70 -1.56 -32.02
CA SER A 85 -8.76 -2.94 -31.53
C SER A 85 -10.22 -3.42 -31.36
N SER A 86 -10.73 -4.16 -32.32
CA SER A 86 -12.04 -4.85 -32.25
C SER A 86 -12.04 -6.15 -31.42
N LYS A 87 -10.89 -6.52 -30.85
CA LYS A 87 -10.74 -7.75 -30.06
C LYS A 87 -11.42 -7.59 -28.71
N GLU A 88 -12.02 -8.66 -28.20
CA GLU A 88 -12.57 -8.69 -26.85
C GLU A 88 -11.48 -8.41 -25.81
N PHE A 89 -11.81 -7.64 -24.77
CA PHE A 89 -10.86 -7.30 -23.71
C PHE A 89 -11.54 -7.21 -22.35
N TYR A 90 -10.75 -7.49 -21.32
CA TYR A 90 -11.13 -7.23 -19.95
C TYR A 90 -10.77 -5.79 -19.57
N THR A 91 -11.64 -5.13 -18.83
CA THR A 91 -11.33 -3.85 -18.17
C THR A 91 -11.44 -4.04 -16.67
N ILE A 92 -10.47 -3.53 -15.92
CA ILE A 92 -10.53 -3.51 -14.46
C ILE A 92 -10.54 -2.07 -13.94
N ASP A 93 -11.58 -1.75 -13.20
CA ASP A 93 -11.68 -0.51 -12.43
C ASP A 93 -11.39 -0.82 -10.96
N ILE A 94 -10.59 0.02 -10.32
CA ILE A 94 -10.11 -0.20 -8.96
C ILE A 94 -10.26 1.08 -8.15
N GLU A 95 -10.83 0.93 -6.97
CA GLU A 95 -10.94 1.95 -5.95
C GLU A 95 -10.26 1.46 -4.67
N MET A 96 -9.29 2.22 -4.18
CA MET A 96 -8.54 1.88 -2.99
C MET A 96 -8.73 2.93 -1.90
N LYS A 97 -8.97 2.48 -0.68
CA LYS A 97 -9.03 3.33 0.52
C LYS A 97 -8.06 2.79 1.55
N THR A 98 -7.25 3.68 2.10
CA THR A 98 -6.26 3.34 3.13
C THR A 98 -6.55 4.13 4.39
N THR A 99 -6.41 3.50 5.54
CA THR A 99 -6.54 4.16 6.85
C THR A 99 -5.37 3.68 7.71
N TYR A 100 -4.64 4.63 8.29
CA TYR A 100 -3.56 4.36 9.23
C TYR A 100 -3.85 5.08 10.54
N GLN A 101 -3.71 4.36 11.64
CA GLN A 101 -3.80 4.90 12.99
C GLN A 101 -2.52 4.59 13.71
N ASP A 102 -1.98 5.62 14.35
CA ASP A 102 -0.77 5.53 15.15
C ASP A 102 -1.08 5.91 16.59
N LYS A 103 -0.81 5.00 17.51
CA LYS A 103 -1.12 5.14 18.93
C LYS A 103 0.18 5.08 19.73
N TYR A 104 0.41 6.13 20.51
CA TYR A 104 1.51 6.19 21.46
C TYR A 104 1.02 5.86 22.85
N ASN A 105 1.67 4.91 23.52
CA ASN A 105 1.42 4.68 24.93
C ASN A 105 2.35 5.57 25.77
N TRP A 106 1.84 6.74 26.11
CA TRP A 106 2.56 7.75 26.90
C TRP A 106 2.90 7.28 28.32
N TRP A 107 2.12 6.36 28.89
CA TRP A 107 2.36 5.84 30.25
C TRP A 107 3.65 5.02 30.36
N TYR A 108 4.00 4.23 29.34
CA TYR A 108 5.28 3.51 29.29
C TYR A 108 6.45 4.38 28.85
N SER A 109 6.17 5.54 28.23
CA SER A 109 7.16 6.46 27.67
C SER A 109 7.61 7.55 28.67
N TRP A 110 7.18 7.49 29.93
CA TRP A 110 7.54 8.45 30.97
C TRP A 110 9.06 8.40 31.22
N PRO A 111 9.78 9.54 31.29
CA PRO A 111 11.19 9.52 31.63
C PRO A 111 11.37 8.89 33.02
N ALA A 112 12.16 7.81 33.10
CA ALA A 112 12.78 7.42 34.35
C ALA A 112 13.73 8.57 34.76
N ILE A 113 13.24 9.44 35.63
CA ILE A 113 13.94 10.61 36.14
C ILE A 113 15.10 10.15 37.04
N TYR A 114 16.33 10.38 36.58
CA TYR A 114 17.58 10.60 37.35
C TYR A 114 18.12 9.45 38.25
N PRO A 115 19.44 9.18 38.33
CA PRO A 115 20.58 10.00 37.89
C PRO A 115 21.26 9.59 36.57
N LEU A 116 20.72 8.64 35.80
CA LEU A 116 21.32 8.21 34.53
C LEU A 116 20.65 8.87 33.32
N ILE A 117 21.17 10.04 32.90
CA ILE A 117 20.68 10.83 31.76
C ILE A 117 21.26 10.28 30.42
N ALA A 118 21.14 8.98 30.15
CA ALA A 118 21.69 8.43 28.90
C ALA A 118 20.80 7.39 28.21
N ILE A 119 19.69 6.96 28.83
CA ILE A 119 18.80 5.96 28.26
C ILE A 119 17.49 6.67 27.92
N TRP A 120 17.32 6.97 26.64
CA TRP A 120 16.09 7.53 26.09
C TRP A 120 14.90 6.62 26.46
N PRO A 121 13.72 7.16 26.83
CA PRO A 121 12.62 6.31 27.27
C PRO A 121 12.24 5.34 26.16
N ILE A 122 12.03 4.09 26.56
CA ILE A 122 11.45 3.05 25.72
C ILE A 122 10.08 3.58 25.27
N GLN A 123 9.90 3.79 23.97
CA GLN A 123 8.62 4.24 23.44
C GLN A 123 7.87 3.03 22.90
N TYR A 124 6.65 2.83 23.40
CA TYR A 124 5.75 1.81 22.88
C TYR A 124 4.78 2.46 21.90
N ARG A 125 4.87 2.03 20.64
CA ARG A 125 4.07 2.55 19.54
C ARG A 125 3.30 1.40 18.89
N ASP A 126 1.99 1.58 18.76
CA ASP A 126 1.11 0.67 18.04
C ASP A 126 0.64 1.34 16.75
N GLY A 127 0.83 0.66 15.63
CA GLY A 127 0.36 1.08 14.32
C GLY A 127 -0.68 0.12 13.80
N ASP A 128 -1.89 0.62 13.56
CA ASP A 128 -2.96 -0.11 12.91
C ASP A 128 -3.11 0.40 11.48
N TYR A 129 -3.04 -0.50 10.50
CA TYR A 129 -3.24 -0.18 9.09
C TYR A 129 -4.37 -1.00 8.50
N SER A 130 -5.24 -0.37 7.72
CA SER A 130 -6.25 -1.07 6.93
C SER A 130 -6.25 -0.56 5.49
N VAL A 131 -6.24 -1.51 4.56
CA VAL A 131 -6.45 -1.27 3.14
C VAL A 131 -7.75 -1.92 2.71
N GLU A 132 -8.56 -1.14 2.03
CA GLU A 132 -9.78 -1.55 1.39
C GLU A 132 -9.60 -1.40 -0.12
N PHE A 133 -9.84 -2.48 -0.83
CA PHE A 133 -9.62 -2.61 -2.26
C PHE A 133 -10.91 -3.10 -2.90
N GLN A 134 -11.61 -2.20 -3.60
CA GLN A 134 -12.80 -2.53 -4.37
C GLN A 134 -12.42 -2.59 -5.84
N TYR A 135 -12.80 -3.65 -6.53
CA TYR A 135 -12.55 -3.77 -7.96
C TYR A 135 -13.79 -4.24 -8.70
N LYS A 136 -13.89 -3.79 -9.96
CA LYS A 136 -14.90 -4.23 -10.92
C LYS A 136 -14.20 -4.70 -12.17
N LEU A 137 -14.45 -5.96 -12.53
CA LEU A 137 -13.95 -6.59 -13.74
C LEU A 137 -15.07 -6.61 -14.77
N TYR A 138 -14.80 -6.07 -15.95
CA TYR A 138 -15.71 -6.03 -17.08
C TYR A 138 -15.13 -6.82 -18.25
N LEU A 139 -15.98 -7.51 -19.00
CA LEU A 139 -15.67 -8.05 -20.32
C LEU A 139 -16.52 -7.30 -21.34
N ASN A 140 -15.90 -6.55 -22.26
CA ASN A 140 -16.61 -5.76 -23.26
C ASN A 140 -17.77 -4.92 -22.69
N LYS A 141 -17.54 -4.25 -21.55
CA LYS A 141 -18.50 -3.43 -20.77
C LYS A 141 -19.54 -4.20 -19.95
N ASN A 142 -19.61 -5.52 -20.05
CA ASN A 142 -20.46 -6.33 -19.17
C ASN A 142 -19.72 -6.63 -17.87
N LEU A 143 -20.38 -6.40 -16.73
CA LEU A 143 -19.80 -6.71 -15.43
C LEU A 143 -19.66 -8.24 -15.27
N VAL A 144 -18.44 -8.71 -15.09
CA VAL A 144 -18.13 -10.12 -14.83
C VAL A 144 -18.04 -10.38 -13.34
N LYS A 145 -17.37 -9.48 -12.61
CA LYS A 145 -17.15 -9.62 -11.18
C LYS A 145 -16.97 -8.27 -10.51
N GLU A 146 -17.52 -8.16 -9.31
CA GLU A 146 -17.24 -7.07 -8.38
C GLU A 146 -16.94 -7.66 -7.01
N GLU A 147 -15.89 -7.18 -6.36
CA GLU A 147 -15.58 -7.59 -5.00
C GLU A 147 -14.90 -6.47 -4.23
N ARG A 148 -15.11 -6.49 -2.91
CA ARG A 148 -14.49 -5.61 -1.93
C ARG A 148 -13.64 -6.43 -0.98
N ILE A 149 -12.34 -6.19 -0.98
CA ILE A 149 -11.35 -6.86 -0.15
C ILE A 149 -10.90 -5.90 0.95
N ILE A 150 -10.95 -6.34 2.20
CA ILE A 150 -10.47 -5.56 3.35
C ILE A 150 -9.37 -6.36 4.03
N LYS A 151 -8.18 -5.76 4.13
CA LYS A 151 -7.05 -6.31 4.86
C LYS A 151 -6.60 -5.35 5.96
N LYS A 152 -6.20 -5.93 7.08
CA LYS A 152 -5.76 -5.19 8.25
C LYS A 152 -4.41 -5.75 8.70
N GLY A 153 -3.47 -4.86 8.94
CA GLY A 153 -2.20 -5.16 9.57
C GLY A 153 -2.10 -4.40 10.88
N SER A 154 -1.50 -5.02 11.89
CA SER A 154 -1.07 -4.34 13.10
C SER A 154 0.40 -4.64 13.33
N ALA A 155 1.12 -3.63 13.81
CA ALA A 155 2.50 -3.76 14.22
C ALA A 155 2.69 -2.96 15.50
N ASN A 156 3.50 -3.51 16.40
CA ASN A 156 3.97 -2.81 17.57
C ASN A 156 5.49 -2.74 17.54
N GLU A 157 6.04 -1.61 17.98
CA GLU A 157 7.47 -1.47 18.18
C GLU A 157 7.75 -0.96 19.59
N PHE A 158 8.67 -1.65 20.25
CA PHE A 158 9.38 -1.16 21.43
C PHE A 158 10.63 -0.44 20.94
N LEU A 159 10.59 0.88 20.97
CA LEU A 159 11.63 1.74 20.42
C LEU A 159 12.63 2.14 21.52
N TYR A 160 13.91 1.89 21.27
CA TYR A 160 15.01 2.58 21.96
C TYR A 160 15.46 3.73 21.05
N GLY A 161 15.01 4.96 21.34
CA GLY A 161 15.21 6.15 20.50
C GLY A 161 14.11 6.39 19.45
N PHE A 162 13.95 7.63 18.98
CA PHE A 162 12.77 8.12 18.25
C PHE A 162 12.58 7.66 16.79
N TYR A 163 13.45 6.83 16.21
CA TYR A 163 13.68 6.89 14.74
C TYR A 163 13.43 5.59 13.96
N LYS A 164 12.91 4.52 14.58
CA LYS A 164 12.62 3.28 13.83
C LYS A 164 11.17 3.30 13.35
N VAL A 165 10.99 3.37 12.02
CA VAL A 165 9.67 3.30 11.36
C VAL A 165 9.54 2.12 10.38
N ARG A 166 10.63 1.34 10.24
CA ARG A 166 10.75 0.29 9.22
C ARG A 166 9.73 -0.83 9.40
N ASN A 167 9.40 -1.24 10.64
CA ASN A 167 8.43 -2.32 10.82
C ASN A 167 7.02 -1.86 10.48
N PHE A 168 6.67 -0.60 10.74
CA PHE A 168 5.40 -0.02 10.30
C PHE A 168 5.32 0.06 8.78
N GLN A 169 6.38 0.52 8.12
CA GLN A 169 6.45 0.55 6.65
C GLN A 169 6.33 -0.85 6.05
N ARG A 170 7.05 -1.82 6.61
CA ARG A 170 6.98 -3.22 6.19
C ARG A 170 5.59 -3.81 6.39
N MET A 171 4.95 -3.54 7.52
CA MET A 171 3.56 -3.96 7.77
C MET A 171 2.61 -3.40 6.69
N ILE A 172 2.74 -2.11 6.36
CA ILE A 172 1.92 -1.47 5.31
C ILE A 172 2.15 -2.19 3.97
N GLU A 173 3.41 -2.40 3.60
CA GLU A 173 3.81 -3.09 2.36
C GLU A 173 3.25 -4.53 2.29
N GLU A 174 3.40 -5.31 3.37
CA GLU A 174 2.90 -6.69 3.45
C GLU A 174 1.38 -6.75 3.38
N THR A 175 0.67 -5.86 4.08
CA THR A 175 -0.80 -5.79 4.05
C THR A 175 -1.31 -5.40 2.65
N ASN A 176 -0.63 -4.46 2.01
CA ASN A 176 -0.91 -4.04 0.63
C ASN A 176 -0.70 -5.19 -0.35
N LEU A 177 0.43 -5.90 -0.24
CA LEU A 177 0.73 -7.07 -1.07
C LEU A 177 -0.31 -8.19 -0.87
N GLU A 178 -0.76 -8.43 0.35
CA GLU A 178 -1.79 -9.42 0.64
C GLU A 178 -3.13 -9.07 -0.02
N ALA A 179 -3.52 -7.79 -0.01
CA ALA A 179 -4.73 -7.31 -0.67
C ALA A 179 -4.66 -7.54 -2.18
N VAL A 180 -3.53 -7.20 -2.81
CA VAL A 180 -3.29 -7.42 -4.25
C VAL A 180 -3.32 -8.90 -4.61
N ASN A 181 -2.63 -9.75 -3.83
CA ASN A 181 -2.63 -11.19 -4.07
C ASN A 181 -4.02 -11.82 -3.92
N THR A 182 -4.82 -11.33 -2.98
CA THR A 182 -6.21 -11.78 -2.81
C THR A 182 -7.05 -11.36 -4.01
N CYS A 183 -6.87 -10.13 -4.51
CA CYS A 183 -7.54 -9.65 -5.72
C CYS A 183 -7.20 -10.51 -6.94
N ILE A 184 -5.91 -10.79 -7.17
CA ILE A 184 -5.45 -11.61 -8.30
C ILE A 184 -6.02 -13.02 -8.23
N LYS A 185 -5.95 -13.68 -7.06
CA LYS A 185 -6.55 -15.00 -6.85
C LYS A 185 -8.06 -15.00 -7.07
N SER A 186 -8.74 -13.93 -6.66
CA SER A 186 -10.17 -13.82 -6.85
C SER A 186 -10.53 -13.62 -8.33
N ILE A 187 -9.76 -12.85 -9.07
CA ILE A 187 -9.92 -12.72 -10.53
C ILE A 187 -9.64 -14.07 -11.21
N GLU A 188 -8.58 -14.77 -10.80
CA GLU A 188 -8.18 -16.08 -11.34
C GLU A 188 -9.29 -17.15 -11.25
N THR A 189 -10.17 -17.07 -10.25
CA THR A 189 -11.30 -18.01 -10.08
C THR A 189 -12.51 -17.65 -10.94
N SER A 190 -12.51 -16.49 -11.57
CA SER A 190 -13.63 -15.95 -12.37
C SER A 190 -13.29 -15.79 -13.86
N LEU A 191 -12.08 -16.20 -14.23
CA LEU A 191 -11.60 -16.39 -15.60
C LEU A 191 -11.71 -17.89 -15.93
#